data_AF-A0A4R4JW18-F1
#
_entry.id   AF-A0A4R4JW18-F1
#
_cell.length_a   1.000
_cell.length_b   1.000
_cell.length_c   1.000
_cell.angle_alpha   90.00
_cell.angle_beta   90.00
_cell.angle_gamma   90.00
#
_symmetry.space_group_name_H-M   'P 1'
#
loop_
_entity.id
_entity.type
_entity.pdbx_description
1 polymer ?
#
loop_
_entity_poly.entity_id
_entity_poly.type
_entity_poly.pdbx_seq_one_letter_code
_entity_poly.pdbx_strand_id
1 'polypeptide(L)'
;MDQSDTLDISKFHTLIPCEWRVLLCLSEDRSNSEIANRLCLSKKSVETYQTRIGIKLEITGRSKVAFFARRNRIMILKVYDQICLSKKNKKL
;
A
#
# COMPACT_ATOMS: atom_id res chain seq x y z
N MET A 1 -23.56 2.13 7.98
CA MET A 1 -22.98 3.48 8.07
C MET A 1 -21.48 3.30 8.04
N ASP A 2 -20.91 2.93 6.90
CA ASP A 2 -20.57 3.84 5.79
C ASP A 2 -19.70 4.99 6.30
N GLN A 3 -18.47 4.64 6.68
CA GLN A 3 -17.43 5.64 6.88
C GLN A 3 -17.06 6.14 5.49
N SER A 4 -17.57 7.32 5.19
CA SER A 4 -17.09 8.21 4.14
C SER A 4 -15.56 8.30 4.17
N ASP A 5 -14.92 7.45 3.39
CA ASP A 5 -13.47 7.35 3.17
C ASP A 5 -13.00 8.58 2.37
N THR A 6 -12.95 9.76 3.00
CA THR A 6 -12.03 10.81 2.58
C THR A 6 -10.62 10.32 2.89
N LEU A 7 -10.11 9.45 2.02
CA LEU A 7 -8.75 8.93 2.10
C LEU A 7 -7.80 10.08 1.84
N ASP A 8 -7.13 10.50 2.90
CA ASP A 8 -6.11 11.54 2.84
C ASP A 8 -4.89 11.01 2.07
N ILE A 9 -4.75 11.47 0.82
CA ILE A 9 -3.65 11.12 -0.08
C ILE A 9 -2.29 11.47 0.57
N SER A 10 -2.25 12.47 1.45
CA SER A 10 -1.03 12.89 2.15
C SER A 10 -0.39 11.75 2.95
N LYS A 11 -1.19 10.84 3.49
CA LYS A 11 -0.69 9.67 4.25
C LYS A 11 0.15 8.73 3.40
N PHE A 12 -0.17 8.61 2.11
CA PHE A 12 0.56 7.76 1.17
C PHE A 12 2.00 8.26 0.91
N HIS A 13 2.27 9.55 1.13
CA HIS A 13 3.63 10.09 1.03
C HIS A 13 4.56 9.58 2.15
N THR A 14 4.00 9.10 3.27
CA THR A 14 4.76 8.55 4.40
C THR A 14 5.18 7.09 4.20
N LEU A 15 4.61 6.42 3.19
CA LEU A 15 4.95 5.04 2.87
C LEU A 15 6.35 4.95 2.25
N ILE A 16 7.15 4.03 2.76
CA ILE A 16 8.50 3.76 2.22
C ILE A 16 8.41 2.84 0.99
N PRO A 17 9.48 2.73 0.17
CA PRO A 17 9.43 1.94 -1.07
C PRO A 17 9.01 0.47 -0.86
N CYS A 18 9.47 -0.20 0.20
CA CYS A 18 9.05 -1.58 0.47
C CYS A 18 7.57 -1.70 0.83
N GLU A 19 7.03 -0.74 1.58
CA GLU A 19 5.59 -0.70 1.93
C GLU A 19 4.75 -0.47 0.67
N TRP A 20 5.19 0.43 -0.21
CA TRP A 20 4.56 0.64 -1.52
C TRP A 20 4.54 -0.63 -2.36
N ARG A 21 5.67 -1.35 -2.45
CA ARG A 21 5.75 -2.62 -3.20
C ARG A 21 4.74 -3.64 -2.67
N VAL A 22 4.62 -3.78 -1.35
CA VAL A 22 3.64 -4.68 -0.72
C VAL A 22 2.22 -4.21 -1.01
N LEU A 23 1.93 -2.92 -0.85
CA LEU A 23 0.61 -2.33 -1.09
C LEU A 23 0.13 -2.52 -2.54
N LEU A 24 1.03 -2.32 -3.50
CA LEU A 24 0.74 -2.55 -4.92
C LEU A 24 0.42 -4.02 -5.19
N CYS A 25 1.20 -4.95 -4.64
CA CYS A 25 0.91 -6.37 -4.83
C CYS A 25 -0.42 -6.79 -4.16
N LEU A 26 -0.76 -6.19 -3.02
CA LEU A 26 -2.08 -6.41 -2.39
C LEU A 26 -3.22 -5.94 -3.27
N SER A 27 -3.05 -4.80 -3.98
CA SER A 27 -4.06 -4.28 -4.90
C SER A 27 -4.29 -5.19 -6.12
N GLU A 28 -3.34 -6.07 -6.45
CA GLU A 28 -3.46 -7.10 -7.49
C GLU A 28 -4.13 -8.39 -7.02
N ASP A 29 -4.74 -8.40 -5.83
CA ASP A 29 -5.38 -9.58 -5.22
C ASP A 29 -4.41 -10.73 -4.84
N ARG A 30 -3.09 -10.49 -4.83
CA ARG A 30 -2.10 -11.50 -4.45
C ARG A 30 -2.25 -11.94 -2.99
N SER A 31 -1.98 -13.21 -2.73
CA SER A 31 -1.85 -13.76 -1.38
C SER A 31 -0.51 -13.40 -0.73
N ASN A 32 -0.43 -13.42 0.60
CA ASN A 32 0.82 -13.13 1.32
C ASN A 32 1.99 -14.05 0.88
N SER A 33 1.70 -15.30 0.48
CA SER A 33 2.70 -16.25 -0.05
C SER A 33 3.28 -15.76 -1.38
N GLU A 34 2.41 -15.33 -2.30
CA GLU A 34 2.82 -14.86 -3.62
C GLU A 34 3.58 -13.54 -3.53
N ILE A 35 3.12 -12.63 -2.65
CA ILE A 35 3.82 -11.36 -2.39
C ILE A 35 5.21 -11.64 -1.81
N ALA A 36 5.31 -12.56 -0.86
CA ALA A 36 6.58 -12.96 -0.26
C ALA A 36 7.55 -13.48 -1.32
N ASN A 37 7.10 -14.42 -2.17
CA ASN A 37 7.92 -14.95 -3.26
C ASN A 37 8.31 -13.87 -4.27
N ARG A 38 7.37 -13.02 -4.69
CA ARG A 38 7.60 -11.96 -5.69
C ARG A 38 8.57 -10.88 -5.21
N LEU A 39 8.56 -10.57 -3.92
CA LEU A 39 9.40 -9.53 -3.34
C LEU A 39 10.68 -10.07 -2.67
N CYS A 40 10.90 -11.39 -2.72
CA CYS A 40 11.98 -12.09 -2.01
C CYS A 40 11.96 -11.80 -0.49
N LEU A 41 10.77 -11.84 0.10
CA LEU A 41 10.52 -11.61 1.53
C LEU A 41 9.99 -12.88 2.19
N SER A 42 10.04 -12.92 3.53
CA SER A 42 9.27 -13.93 4.28
C SER A 42 7.79 -13.53 4.36
N LYS A 43 6.88 -14.51 4.49
CA LYS A 43 5.46 -14.23 4.80
C LYS A 43 5.28 -13.31 6.01
N LYS A 44 6.07 -13.56 7.07
CA LYS A 44 6.05 -12.77 8.30
C LYS A 44 6.46 -11.31 8.05
N SER A 45 7.42 -11.09 7.16
CA SER A 45 7.81 -9.75 6.72
C SER A 45 6.67 -9.04 5.98
N VAL A 46 5.98 -9.73 5.06
CA VAL A 46 4.80 -9.19 4.36
C VAL A 46 3.71 -8.78 5.34
N GLU A 47 3.41 -9.63 6.33
CA GLU A 47 2.45 -9.31 7.40
C GLU A 47 2.88 -8.12 8.25
N THR A 48 4.17 -8.00 8.55
CA THR A 48 4.73 -6.85 9.28
C THR A 48 4.57 -5.56 8.47
N TYR A 49 4.82 -5.60 7.16
CA TYR A 49 4.57 -4.45 6.29
C TYR A 49 3.07 -4.11 6.21
N GLN A 50 2.16 -5.08 6.15
CA GLN A 50 0.72 -4.83 6.20
C GLN A 50 0.31 -4.09 7.48
N THR A 51 0.85 -4.49 8.63
CA THR A 51 0.60 -3.80 9.90
C THR A 51 1.11 -2.36 9.86
N ARG A 52 2.34 -2.14 9.35
CA ARG A 52 2.92 -0.78 9.23
C ARG A 52 2.14 0.12 8.26
N ILE A 53 1.75 -0.43 7.12
CA ILE A 53 0.87 0.25 6.15
C ILE A 53 -0.45 0.61 6.82
N GLY A 54 -1.07 -0.33 7.54
CA GLY A 54 -2.31 -0.10 8.28
C GLY A 54 -2.17 1.03 9.29
N ILE A 55 -1.07 1.08 10.05
CA ILE A 55 -0.81 2.19 10.99
C ILE A 55 -0.71 3.53 10.25
N LYS A 56 0.04 3.59 9.13
CA LYS A 56 0.24 4.83 8.37
C LYS A 56 -1.00 5.32 7.63
N LEU A 57 -1.83 4.39 7.16
CA LEU A 57 -3.09 4.70 6.48
C LEU A 57 -4.28 4.74 7.44
N GLU A 58 -4.04 4.52 8.74
CA GLU A 58 -5.07 4.44 9.80
C GLU A 58 -6.13 3.35 9.57
N ILE A 59 -5.71 2.25 8.94
CA ILE A 59 -6.54 1.07 8.68
C ILE A 59 -6.19 -0.02 9.70
N THR A 60 -7.14 -0.31 10.59
CA THR A 60 -6.93 -1.33 11.63
C THR A 60 -7.14 -2.74 11.09
N GLY A 61 -6.04 -3.50 11.02
CA GLY A 61 -6.06 -4.94 10.76
C GLY A 61 -5.59 -5.33 9.36
N ARG A 62 -4.75 -6.36 9.30
CA ARG A 62 -4.08 -6.84 8.09
C ARG A 62 -5.05 -7.19 6.96
N SER A 63 -6.13 -7.92 7.29
CA SER A 63 -7.15 -8.29 6.31
C SER A 63 -7.90 -7.07 5.76
N LYS A 64 -8.14 -6.04 6.59
CA LYS A 64 -8.75 -4.79 6.14
C LYS A 64 -7.83 -4.02 5.21
N VAL A 65 -6.52 -4.00 5.48
CA VAL A 65 -5.51 -3.39 4.57
C VAL A 65 -5.51 -4.09 3.21
N ALA A 66 -5.54 -5.43 3.19
CA ALA A 66 -5.60 -6.19 1.94
C ALA A 66 -6.91 -5.91 1.17
N PHE A 67 -8.05 -5.95 1.86
CA PHE A 67 -9.36 -5.64 1.28
C PHE A 67 -9.40 -4.20 0.72
N PHE A 68 -8.93 -3.24 1.51
CA PHE A 68 -8.80 -1.84 1.11
C PHE A 68 -7.97 -1.69 -0.16
N ALA A 69 -6.79 -2.33 -0.22
CA ALA A 69 -5.90 -2.23 -1.36
C ALA A 69 -6.54 -2.77 -2.64
N ARG A 70 -7.25 -3.89 -2.55
CA ARG A 70 -7.99 -4.50 -3.67
C ARG A 70 -9.13 -3.59 -4.13
N ARG A 71 -9.94 -3.10 -3.18
CA ARG A 71 -11.10 -2.24 -3.45
C ARG A 71 -10.71 -0.91 -4.11
N ASN A 72 -9.57 -0.35 -3.72
CA ASN A 72 -9.09 0.97 -4.14
C ASN A 72 -7.92 0.92 -5.13
N ARG A 73 -7.73 -0.20 -5.83
CA ARG A 73 -6.60 -0.42 -6.76
C ARG A 73 -6.33 0.76 -7.69
N ILE A 74 -7.36 1.28 -8.35
CA ILE A 74 -7.21 2.37 -9.33
C ILE A 74 -6.69 3.65 -8.66
N MET A 75 -7.18 3.97 -7.47
CA MET A 75 -6.73 5.14 -6.72
C MET A 75 -5.27 4.99 -6.27
N ILE A 76 -4.91 3.81 -5.75
CA ILE A 76 -3.53 3.51 -5.31
C ILE A 76 -2.55 3.66 -6.48
N LEU A 77 -2.89 3.15 -7.68
CA LEU A 77 -2.06 3.29 -8.87
C LEU A 77 -1.87 4.77 -9.25
N LYS A 78 -2.95 5.57 -9.26
CA LYS A 78 -2.87 7.01 -9.55
C LYS A 78 -1.99 7.76 -8.55
N VAL A 79 -2.13 7.47 -7.26
CA VAL A 79 -1.31 8.10 -6.20
C VAL A 79 0.15 7.69 -6.32
N TYR A 80 0.42 6.40 -6.60
CA TYR A 80 1.77 5.92 -6.83
C TYR A 80 2.44 6.63 -8.00
N ASP A 81 1.73 6.77 -9.13
CA ASP A 81 2.23 7.49 -10.30
C ASP A 81 2.53 8.96 -9.97
N GLN A 82 1.64 9.65 -9.26
CA GLN A 82 1.85 11.04 -8.84
C GLN A 82 3.09 11.20 -7.95
N ILE A 83 3.29 10.30 -6.98
CA ILE A 83 4.44 10.34 -6.07
C ILE A 83 5.75 10.01 -6.82
N CYS A 84 5.73 9.04 -7.73
CA CYS A 84 6.88 8.69 -8.56
C CYS A 84 7.25 9.81 -9.54
N LEU A 85 6.27 10.48 -10.16
CA LEU A 85 6.49 11.61 -11.05
C LEU A 85 6.96 12.85 -10.29
N SER A 86 6.45 13.12 -9.09
CA SER A 86 6.88 14.23 -8.25
C SER A 86 8.36 14.11 -7.85
N LYS A 87 8.85 12.89 -7.57
CA LYS A 87 10.28 12.65 -7.26
C LYS A 87 11.22 12.87 -8.45
N LYS A 88 10.74 12.79 -9.69
CA LYS A 88 11.55 13.09 -10.89
C LYS A 88 11.80 14.59 -11.08
N ASN A 89 10.88 15.45 -10.66
CA ASN A 89 10.98 16.91 -10.85
C ASN A 89 11.78 17.65 -9.76
N LYS A 90 12.17 16.98 -8.67
CA LYS A 90 13.02 17.55 -7.60
C LYS A 90 14.52 17.26 -7.77
N LYS A 91 14.90 16.64 -8.89
CA LYS A 91 16.29 16.47 -9.35
C LYS A 91 16.53 17.38 -10.56
N LEU A 92 16.55 18.69 -10.34
CA LEU A 92 17.21 19.65 -11.22
C LEU A 92 17.87 20.72 -10.35
#